data_AF-A0A2W0AS66-F1
#
_entry.id   AF-A0A2W0AS66-F1
#
_cell.length_a   1.000
_cell.length_b   1.000
_cell.length_c   1.000
_cell.angle_alpha   90.00
_cell.angle_beta   90.00
_cell.angle_gamma   90.00
#
_symmetry.space_group_name_H-M   'P 1'
#
loop_
_entity.id
_entity.type
_entity.pdbx_description
1 polymer ?
#
loop_
_entity_poly.entity_id
_entity_poly.type
_entity_poly.pdbx_seq_one_letter_code
_entity_poly.pdbx_strand_id
1 'polypeptide(L)'
;ASEELNASYAPGVAHLLAQFPALPSNRRAHKRFSWPTDHILEDPSSDYEVRLASAAWREMIGWVATNDRARGVRVETGGLLFGERNDLLKIAWVDGVSGPPPDSSHSASGFMCGVQGTAELASEKAKRTAELVHFLGMWHTHPGGVPLPSATDLRGIEQLVQATRTPRGKSLMLIVGGTIREEYPTAAYVFSAEDFERVRAGGLTRSCSINVSHELRSIRDVGLALSGGGSRAIAFHLGCLRALYDRGVLHRLQVISAVSGGSVIAAMYAYSQGSFADFDRSVVALLRRGIQRDIVRRIANPSVAVRMAGTIALAGSAAVAADVARFLLNVASSKLGLRSRELISFIKNIQPPLRRWGNTTVAFEAVLRDRVLGSIPITASRRDDFEVVLNACELRSGSAFRFGSRESGCWRYGVIDGNRVQVAHAVAASAAYPALLPALDEVATFTERSGAKHERRVLLTDGGVYDNLGVTCLEPGSANEFSYNRFTPEYIICCDAGQGIFQDYPIPYLWGARMVRAFESVFRKAQNATQNRLHSFTAADRIKGFVLAYLGQIDDRVPCAPCDLVMREEVFEYPTDFGAMHADDIDRLAKRGEQLTRALIAYYCPEL
;
A
#
# COMPACT_ATOMS: atom_id res chain seq x y z
N ALA A 1 9.39 1.07 -36.13
CA ALA A 1 10.81 0.75 -35.89
C ALA A 1 11.71 1.95 -36.20
N SER A 2 11.75 2.49 -37.43
CA SER A 2 12.59 3.67 -37.72
C SER A 2 12.04 5.00 -37.19
N GLU A 3 10.73 5.12 -36.95
CA GLU A 3 10.12 6.34 -36.38
C GLU A 3 10.29 6.46 -34.85
N GLU A 4 10.56 5.36 -34.11
CA GLU A 4 10.71 5.37 -32.64
C GLU A 4 12.13 5.78 -32.18
N LEU A 5 13.10 5.88 -33.09
CA LEU A 5 14.51 6.19 -32.77
C LEU A 5 14.81 7.69 -32.58
N ASN A 6 13.83 8.57 -32.78
CA ASN A 6 14.04 10.04 -32.82
C ASN A 6 13.73 10.78 -31.50
N ALA A 7 13.60 10.08 -30.37
CA ALA A 7 13.38 10.74 -29.07
C ALA A 7 14.58 10.52 -28.14
N SER A 8 15.23 11.61 -27.74
CA SER A 8 16.39 11.68 -26.83
C SER A 8 16.12 11.19 -25.38
N TYR A 9 14.91 10.69 -25.10
CA TYR A 9 14.47 10.20 -23.78
C TYR A 9 13.69 8.86 -23.87
N ALA A 10 13.74 8.13 -24.99
CA ALA A 10 13.03 6.86 -25.12
C ALA A 10 13.76 5.71 -24.37
N PRO A 11 13.04 4.76 -23.75
CA PRO A 11 13.64 3.55 -23.19
C PRO A 11 14.44 2.80 -24.25
N GLY A 12 15.58 2.23 -23.89
CA GLY A 12 16.34 1.36 -24.79
C GLY A 12 15.51 0.15 -25.18
N VAL A 13 15.19 0.01 -26.48
CA VAL A 13 14.45 -1.16 -27.00
C VAL A 13 15.45 -2.09 -27.69
N ALA A 14 15.72 -3.24 -27.08
CA ALA A 14 16.40 -4.34 -27.78
C ALA A 14 15.39 -5.44 -28.10
N HIS A 15 15.31 -5.83 -29.37
CA HIS A 15 14.50 -6.97 -29.79
C HIS A 15 15.33 -8.25 -29.66
N LEU A 16 15.15 -8.99 -28.57
CA LEU A 16 15.75 -10.32 -28.41
C LEU A 16 14.79 -11.37 -29.00
N LEU A 17 15.21 -12.04 -30.07
CA LEU A 17 14.47 -13.14 -30.68
C LEU A 17 14.99 -14.47 -30.13
N ALA A 18 14.39 -14.96 -29.04
CA ALA A 18 14.68 -16.28 -28.51
C ALA A 18 13.80 -17.32 -29.22
N GLN A 19 14.40 -18.11 -30.11
CA GLN A 19 13.74 -19.25 -30.75
C GLN A 19 14.04 -20.51 -29.93
N PHE A 20 13.06 -21.01 -29.18
CA PHE A 20 13.20 -22.31 -28.50
C PHE A 20 13.16 -23.44 -29.55
N PRO A 21 14.04 -24.46 -29.50
CA PRO A 21 14.10 -25.52 -30.51
C PRO A 21 12.85 -26.40 -30.62
N ALA A 22 11.90 -26.31 -29.69
CA ALA A 22 10.70 -27.14 -29.71
C ALA A 22 9.52 -26.47 -28.99
N LEU A 23 8.69 -25.73 -29.72
CA LEU A 23 7.30 -25.51 -29.34
C LEU A 23 6.40 -25.96 -30.49
N PRO A 24 5.62 -27.05 -30.34
CA PRO A 24 4.61 -27.41 -31.31
C PRO A 24 3.40 -26.48 -31.12
N SER A 25 3.47 -25.24 -31.61
CA SER A 25 2.26 -24.46 -31.86
C SER A 25 2.52 -23.34 -32.88
N ASN A 26 1.60 -23.16 -33.83
CA ASN A 26 1.58 -22.09 -34.84
C ASN A 26 1.41 -20.67 -34.27
N ARG A 27 1.66 -20.43 -32.98
CA ARG A 27 1.61 -19.09 -32.37
C ARG A 27 3.02 -18.53 -32.28
N ARG A 28 3.32 -17.52 -33.12
CA ARG A 28 4.46 -16.62 -32.91
C ARG A 28 4.23 -15.84 -31.61
N ALA A 29 4.73 -16.37 -30.50
CA ALA A 29 4.81 -15.63 -29.25
C ALA A 29 5.96 -14.62 -29.40
N HIS A 30 5.64 -13.33 -29.35
CA HIS A 30 6.63 -12.26 -29.23
C HIS A 30 6.50 -11.68 -27.83
N LYS A 31 7.63 -11.44 -27.18
CA LYS A 31 7.67 -10.70 -25.91
C LYS A 31 8.55 -9.47 -26.14
N ARG A 32 7.99 -8.28 -25.93
CA ARG A 32 8.74 -7.02 -26.00
C ARG A 32 9.45 -6.87 -24.66
N PHE A 33 10.77 -6.71 -24.69
CA PHE A 33 11.53 -6.28 -23.53
C PHE A 33 11.78 -4.78 -23.68
N SER A 34 11.48 -4.03 -22.63
CA SER A 34 11.81 -2.62 -22.51
C SER A 34 12.45 -2.43 -21.15
N TRP A 35 13.59 -1.77 -21.12
CA TRP A 35 14.25 -1.42 -19.87
C TRP A 35 14.25 0.10 -19.72
N PRO A 36 13.96 0.63 -18.52
CA PRO A 36 14.22 2.03 -18.22
C PRO A 36 15.68 2.34 -18.51
N THR A 37 15.97 3.55 -18.97
CA THR A 37 17.35 4.00 -19.18
C THR A 37 18.10 4.01 -17.84
N ASP A 38 19.34 3.56 -17.84
CA ASP A 38 20.20 3.61 -16.67
C ASP A 38 20.57 5.07 -16.33
N HIS A 39 20.77 5.35 -15.05
CA HIS A 39 21.42 6.57 -14.60
C HIS A 39 22.92 6.42 -14.87
N ILE A 40 23.42 7.18 -15.84
CA ILE A 40 24.84 7.13 -16.23
C ILE A 40 25.64 8.14 -15.41
N LEU A 41 26.67 7.65 -14.74
CA LEU A 41 27.67 8.42 -14.01
C LEU A 41 29.05 8.13 -14.62
N GLU A 42 29.94 9.12 -14.57
CA GLU A 42 31.31 8.98 -15.07
C GLU A 42 32.32 9.22 -13.96
N ASP A 43 33.40 8.44 -13.95
CA ASP A 43 34.60 8.72 -13.16
C ASP A 43 35.77 9.09 -14.10
N PRO A 44 35.96 10.39 -14.39
CA PRO A 44 36.95 10.85 -15.36
C PRO A 44 38.39 10.48 -14.99
N SER A 45 38.65 10.17 -13.70
CA SER A 45 40.00 9.85 -13.24
C SER A 45 40.41 8.40 -13.52
N SER A 46 39.44 7.48 -13.58
CA SER A 46 39.67 6.07 -13.88
C SER A 46 39.18 5.64 -15.26
N ASP A 47 38.53 6.56 -15.97
CA ASP A 47 37.88 6.40 -17.28
C ASP A 47 36.73 5.37 -17.25
N TYR A 48 36.04 5.25 -16.10
CA TYR A 48 34.91 4.34 -15.95
C TYR A 48 33.57 5.04 -16.18
N GLU A 49 32.70 4.35 -16.91
CA GLU A 49 31.27 4.61 -16.97
C GLU A 49 30.56 3.72 -15.95
N VAL A 50 29.79 4.31 -15.05
CA VAL A 50 28.99 3.61 -14.04
C VAL A 50 27.52 3.72 -14.43
N ARG A 51 26.92 2.59 -14.79
CA ARG A 51 25.52 2.49 -15.21
C ARG A 51 24.68 1.98 -14.06
N LEU A 52 23.91 2.87 -13.45
CA LEU A 52 23.05 2.53 -12.33
C LEU A 52 21.63 2.24 -12.83
N ALA A 53 21.16 1.01 -12.63
CA ALA A 53 19.81 0.62 -13.00
C ALA A 53 18.77 1.52 -12.31
N SER A 54 17.74 1.94 -13.03
CA SER A 54 16.65 2.79 -12.49
C SER A 54 16.00 2.20 -11.21
N ALA A 55 15.93 0.87 -11.11
CA ALA A 55 15.42 0.19 -9.92
C ALA A 55 16.38 0.30 -8.72
N ALA A 56 17.69 0.15 -8.97
CA ALA A 56 18.74 0.32 -7.96
C ALA A 56 18.80 1.77 -7.45
N TRP A 57 18.65 2.75 -8.34
CA TRP A 57 18.53 4.16 -7.97
C TRP A 57 17.32 4.41 -7.04
N ARG A 58 16.12 3.95 -7.42
CA ARG A 58 14.93 4.13 -6.58
C ARG A 58 15.02 3.39 -5.24
N GLU A 59 15.63 2.21 -5.21
CA GLU A 59 15.90 1.52 -3.96
C GLU A 59 16.86 2.31 -3.06
N MET A 60 17.93 2.88 -3.63
CA MET A 60 18.88 3.73 -2.91
C MET A 60 18.22 4.97 -2.32
N ILE A 61 17.49 5.74 -3.14
CA ILE A 61 16.72 6.90 -2.67
C ILE A 61 15.69 6.50 -1.62
N GLY A 62 15.10 5.30 -1.74
CA GLY A 62 14.20 4.80 -0.71
C GLY A 62 14.87 4.53 0.63
N TRP A 63 16.11 4.06 0.65
CA TRP A 63 16.89 3.97 1.88
C TRP A 63 17.25 5.34 2.46
N VAL A 64 17.51 6.34 1.62
CA VAL A 64 17.66 7.74 2.07
C VAL A 64 16.39 8.24 2.76
N ALA A 65 15.23 8.07 2.13
CA ALA A 65 13.94 8.48 2.70
C ALA A 65 13.61 7.75 4.02
N THR A 66 13.98 6.47 4.11
CA THR A 66 13.84 5.67 5.35
C THR A 66 14.67 6.26 6.47
N ASN A 67 15.93 6.61 6.16
CA ASN A 67 16.85 7.21 7.13
C ASN A 67 16.39 8.60 7.56
N ASP A 68 15.92 9.42 6.63
CA ASP A 68 15.36 10.75 6.94
C ASP A 68 14.20 10.65 7.93
N ARG A 69 13.32 9.67 7.75
CA ARG A 69 12.19 9.42 8.65
C ARG A 69 12.66 8.96 10.02
N ALA A 70 13.62 8.05 10.07
CA ALA A 70 14.05 7.39 11.31
C ALA A 70 15.04 8.21 12.15
N ARG A 71 15.96 8.94 11.49
CA ARG A 71 17.11 9.61 12.12
C ARG A 71 17.20 11.11 11.82
N GLY A 72 16.47 11.58 10.81
CA GLY A 72 16.43 12.97 10.39
C GLY A 72 17.31 13.28 9.17
N VAL A 73 16.89 14.30 8.41
CA VAL A 73 17.43 14.68 7.09
C VAL A 73 18.89 15.11 7.05
N ARG A 74 19.55 15.28 8.21
CA ARG A 74 20.96 15.67 8.31
C ARG A 74 21.88 14.50 8.64
N VAL A 75 21.34 13.30 8.83
CA VAL A 75 22.10 12.12 9.23
C VAL A 75 22.49 11.33 7.99
N GLU A 76 23.77 11.00 7.87
CA GLU A 76 24.26 10.18 6.74
C GLU A 76 23.76 8.74 6.81
N THR A 77 23.58 8.12 5.65
CA THR A 77 23.25 6.71 5.48
C THR A 77 23.98 6.17 4.26
N GLY A 78 23.95 4.84 4.10
CA GLY A 78 24.53 4.21 2.93
C GLY A 78 24.20 2.73 2.87
N GLY A 79 24.99 1.98 2.12
CA GLY A 79 24.87 0.54 1.98
C GLY A 79 25.80 -0.01 0.90
N LEU A 80 25.49 -1.21 0.43
CA LEU A 80 26.33 -1.93 -0.54
C LEU A 80 25.79 -1.81 -1.97
N LEU A 81 26.70 -1.82 -2.93
CA LEU A 81 26.44 -1.82 -4.37
C LEU A 81 26.70 -3.21 -4.96
N PHE A 82 25.79 -3.67 -5.82
CA PHE A 82 25.88 -4.97 -6.48
C PHE A 82 25.65 -4.86 -7.99
N GLY A 83 26.39 -5.65 -8.75
CA GLY A 83 26.24 -5.78 -10.20
C GLY A 83 27.47 -6.41 -10.84
N GLU A 84 27.77 -6.02 -12.08
CA GLU A 84 28.90 -6.52 -12.86
C GLU A 84 29.89 -5.40 -13.17
N ARG A 85 31.19 -5.70 -13.17
CA ARG A 85 32.23 -4.78 -13.64
C ARG A 85 33.06 -5.41 -14.74
N ASN A 86 33.19 -4.70 -15.85
CA ASN A 86 34.08 -5.06 -16.94
C ASN A 86 35.25 -4.08 -17.04
N ASP A 87 36.43 -4.53 -16.63
CA ASP A 87 37.64 -3.70 -16.60
C ASP A 87 38.22 -3.40 -18.00
N LEU A 88 37.88 -4.20 -19.02
CA LEU A 88 38.30 -3.97 -20.40
C LEU A 88 37.47 -2.87 -21.05
N LEU A 89 36.14 -2.93 -20.86
CA LEU A 89 35.20 -1.93 -21.39
C LEU A 89 35.15 -0.67 -20.53
N LYS A 90 35.70 -0.71 -19.31
CA LYS A 90 35.60 0.36 -18.31
C LYS A 90 34.15 0.70 -17.96
N ILE A 91 33.32 -0.33 -17.85
CA ILE A 91 31.91 -0.17 -17.48
C ILE A 91 31.64 -0.94 -16.18
N ALA A 92 30.96 -0.30 -15.23
CA ALA A 92 30.39 -0.94 -14.07
C ALA A 92 28.86 -0.82 -14.12
N TRP A 93 28.16 -1.95 -14.25
CA TRP A 93 26.70 -2.01 -14.14
C TRP A 93 26.33 -2.22 -12.68
N VAL A 94 25.52 -1.34 -12.11
CA VAL A 94 24.97 -1.47 -10.76
C VAL A 94 23.51 -1.87 -10.89
N ASP A 95 23.25 -3.17 -10.74
CA ASP A 95 21.93 -3.78 -10.89
C ASP A 95 21.09 -3.73 -9.60
N GLY A 96 21.75 -3.57 -8.45
CA GLY A 96 21.05 -3.53 -7.17
C GLY A 96 21.86 -2.88 -6.08
N VAL A 97 21.16 -2.44 -5.03
CA VAL A 97 21.77 -1.88 -3.83
C VAL A 97 21.26 -2.63 -2.59
N SER A 98 21.76 -2.24 -1.43
CA SER A 98 21.19 -2.59 -0.13
C SER A 98 21.10 -1.35 0.74
N GLY A 99 20.30 -1.44 1.80
CA GLY A 99 20.34 -0.50 2.90
C GLY A 99 21.59 -0.68 3.77
N PRO A 100 21.70 0.11 4.84
CA PRO A 100 22.81 -0.02 5.76
C PRO A 100 22.77 -1.37 6.48
N PRO A 101 23.88 -2.13 6.55
CA PRO A 101 23.99 -3.29 7.44
C PRO A 101 23.58 -2.94 8.88
N PRO A 102 23.00 -3.89 9.67
CA PRO A 102 22.44 -3.59 10.99
C PRO A 102 23.42 -2.97 12.00
N ASP A 103 24.71 -3.29 11.88
CA ASP A 103 25.81 -2.79 12.70
C ASP A 103 26.42 -1.47 12.19
N SER A 104 25.81 -0.83 11.19
CA SER A 104 26.28 0.46 10.65
C SER A 104 26.08 1.61 11.64
N SER A 105 27.01 2.55 11.62
CA SER A 105 26.94 3.78 12.41
C SER A 105 26.53 4.97 11.55
N HIS A 106 25.55 5.73 12.02
CA HIS A 106 24.95 6.87 11.34
C HIS A 106 25.17 8.15 12.14
N SER A 107 25.69 9.20 11.52
CA SER A 107 25.85 10.51 12.16
C SER A 107 25.71 11.65 11.15
N ALA A 108 25.60 12.88 11.62
CA ALA A 108 25.62 14.07 10.76
C ALA A 108 27.02 14.40 10.22
N SER A 109 28.06 13.72 10.72
CA SER A 109 29.47 13.94 10.36
C SER A 109 30.08 12.80 9.54
N GLY A 110 29.30 11.76 9.24
CA GLY A 110 29.82 10.56 8.60
C GLY A 110 28.90 9.34 8.76
N PHE A 111 28.94 8.47 7.75
CA PHE A 111 28.42 7.11 7.77
C PHE A 111 29.57 6.08 7.81
N MET A 112 29.49 5.13 8.74
CA MET A 112 30.38 3.95 8.74
C MET A 112 29.56 2.70 8.43
N CYS A 113 29.83 2.10 7.28
CA CYS A 113 29.15 0.89 6.84
C CYS A 113 29.57 -0.31 7.71
N GLY A 114 28.57 -1.00 8.27
CA GLY A 114 28.79 -2.24 9.02
C GLY A 114 29.12 -3.43 8.11
N VAL A 115 29.40 -4.58 8.73
CA VAL A 115 29.79 -5.82 8.03
C VAL A 115 28.85 -6.99 8.32
N GLN A 116 27.94 -6.86 9.30
CA GLN A 116 27.04 -7.92 9.70
C GLN A 116 26.10 -8.32 8.56
N GLY A 117 26.12 -9.61 8.18
CA GLY A 117 25.24 -10.18 7.15
C GLY A 117 25.64 -9.86 5.70
N THR A 118 26.73 -9.11 5.49
CA THR A 118 27.11 -8.63 4.16
C THR A 118 27.60 -9.75 3.23
N ALA A 119 28.31 -10.75 3.78
CA ALA A 119 28.78 -11.91 3.03
C ALA A 119 27.63 -12.83 2.60
N GLU A 120 26.67 -13.06 3.50
CA GLU A 120 25.45 -13.83 3.23
C GLU A 120 24.63 -13.16 2.14
N LEU A 121 24.43 -11.83 2.23
CA LEU A 121 23.71 -11.05 1.23
C LEU A 121 24.41 -11.10 -0.15
N ALA A 122 25.74 -10.97 -0.18
CA ALA A 122 26.50 -11.09 -1.42
C ALA A 122 26.39 -12.49 -2.03
N SER A 123 26.49 -13.54 -1.21
CA SER A 123 26.35 -14.93 -1.66
C SER A 123 24.94 -15.24 -2.17
N GLU A 124 23.91 -14.72 -1.51
CA GLU A 124 22.51 -14.87 -1.94
C GLU A 124 22.28 -14.23 -3.31
N LYS A 125 22.70 -12.98 -3.49
CA LYS A 125 22.55 -12.27 -4.78
C LYS A 125 23.31 -12.95 -5.91
N ALA A 126 24.54 -13.40 -5.64
CA ALA A 126 25.34 -14.13 -6.63
C ALA A 126 24.65 -15.44 -7.03
N LYS A 127 24.26 -16.28 -6.06
CA LYS A 127 23.56 -17.55 -6.33
C LYS A 127 22.25 -17.35 -7.11
N ARG A 128 21.45 -16.35 -6.73
CA ARG A 128 20.16 -16.05 -7.38
C ARG A 128 20.33 -15.60 -8.83
N THR A 129 21.47 -15.00 -9.15
CA THR A 129 21.78 -14.48 -10.48
C THR A 129 22.72 -15.39 -11.27
N ALA A 130 22.91 -16.63 -10.82
CA ALA A 130 23.85 -17.59 -11.42
C ALA A 130 25.27 -17.00 -11.56
N GLU A 131 25.73 -16.30 -10.51
CA GLU A 131 27.04 -15.66 -10.40
C GLU A 131 27.25 -14.52 -11.42
N LEU A 132 26.19 -13.80 -11.81
CA LEU A 132 26.31 -12.60 -12.65
C LEU A 132 26.45 -11.32 -11.81
N VAL A 133 25.75 -11.24 -10.68
CA VAL A 133 25.74 -10.06 -9.80
C VAL A 133 26.62 -10.30 -8.59
N HIS A 134 27.64 -9.45 -8.44
CA HIS A 134 28.59 -9.50 -7.33
C HIS A 134 28.67 -8.16 -6.60
N PHE A 135 29.30 -8.17 -5.42
CA PHE A 135 29.61 -6.95 -4.69
C PHE A 135 30.60 -6.07 -5.48
N LEU A 136 30.25 -4.80 -5.69
CA LEU A 136 31.07 -3.82 -6.40
C LEU A 136 31.73 -2.79 -5.47
N GLY A 137 31.08 -2.49 -4.36
CA GLY A 137 31.53 -1.48 -3.40
C GLY A 137 30.39 -0.91 -2.58
N MET A 138 30.47 0.37 -2.22
CA MET A 138 29.55 1.00 -1.27
C MET A 138 28.97 2.31 -1.79
N TRP A 139 27.82 2.68 -1.26
CA TRP A 139 27.22 4.00 -1.46
C TRP A 139 26.93 4.66 -0.12
N HIS A 140 26.93 6.00 -0.09
CA HIS A 140 26.51 6.77 1.07
C HIS A 140 26.02 8.18 0.71
N THR A 141 25.43 8.86 1.68
CA THR A 141 24.89 10.22 1.51
C THR A 141 25.76 11.27 2.19
N HIS A 142 25.85 12.46 1.60
CA HIS A 142 26.39 13.69 2.21
C HIS A 142 25.27 14.75 2.29
N PRO A 143 24.40 14.72 3.31
CA PRO A 143 23.27 15.62 3.41
C PRO A 143 23.68 17.08 3.45
N GLY A 144 23.21 17.85 2.47
CA GLY A 144 23.54 19.26 2.27
C GLY A 144 24.96 19.57 1.82
N GLY A 145 25.74 18.53 1.52
CA GLY A 145 27.05 18.63 0.91
C GLY A 145 27.04 18.37 -0.60
N VAL A 146 28.19 18.60 -1.21
CA VAL A 146 28.52 18.10 -2.55
C VAL A 146 28.98 16.63 -2.43
N PRO A 147 28.76 15.78 -3.45
CA PRO A 147 29.10 14.37 -3.39
C PRO A 147 30.61 14.12 -3.55
N LEU A 148 31.45 14.73 -2.70
CA LEU A 148 32.91 14.61 -2.75
C LEU A 148 33.42 13.74 -1.59
N PRO A 149 34.37 12.81 -1.82
CA PRO A 149 34.89 11.95 -0.77
C PRO A 149 35.55 12.72 0.38
N SER A 150 35.17 12.39 1.62
CA SER A 150 35.86 12.87 2.81
C SER A 150 37.16 12.09 3.08
N ALA A 151 38.02 12.60 3.96
CA ALA A 151 39.21 11.86 4.41
C ALA A 151 38.85 10.55 5.15
N THR A 152 37.65 10.44 5.70
CA THR A 152 37.16 9.18 6.31
C THR A 152 36.71 8.21 5.22
N ASP A 153 36.05 8.70 4.18
CA ASP A 153 35.59 7.89 3.04
C ASP A 153 36.79 7.26 2.32
N LEU A 154 37.84 8.04 2.09
CA LEU A 154 39.09 7.57 1.48
C LEU A 154 39.78 6.47 2.31
N ARG A 155 39.75 6.57 3.65
CA ARG A 155 40.29 5.52 4.52
C ARG A 155 39.43 4.25 4.47
N GLY A 156 38.11 4.39 4.43
CA GLY A 156 37.19 3.26 4.31
C GLY A 156 37.36 2.50 2.99
N ILE A 157 37.42 3.22 1.86
CA ILE A 157 37.57 2.60 0.55
C ILE A 157 38.97 1.99 0.35
N GLU A 158 40.01 2.54 0.97
CA GLU A 158 41.35 1.93 0.99
C GLU A 158 41.33 0.55 1.63
N GLN A 159 40.69 0.41 2.80
CA GLN A 159 40.55 -0.87 3.48
C GLN A 159 39.81 -1.89 2.61
N LEU A 160 38.76 -1.45 1.92
CA LEU A 160 37.96 -2.32 1.04
C LEU A 160 38.79 -2.81 -0.15
N VAL A 161 39.52 -1.90 -0.82
CA VAL A 161 40.42 -2.22 -1.93
C VAL A 161 41.50 -3.22 -1.51
N GLN A 162 42.11 -3.04 -0.33
CA GLN A 162 43.10 -3.97 0.21
C GLN A 162 42.52 -5.34 0.57
N ALA A 163 41.29 -5.37 1.08
CA ALA A 163 40.61 -6.60 1.48
C ALA A 163 40.18 -7.46 0.28
N THR A 164 39.83 -6.85 -0.85
CA THR A 164 39.60 -7.56 -2.12
C THR A 164 40.93 -8.08 -2.69
N ARG A 165 41.38 -9.25 -2.21
CA ARG A 165 42.64 -9.93 -2.56
C ARG A 165 42.74 -10.41 -4.04
N THR A 166 42.58 -9.51 -5.00
CA THR A 166 42.96 -9.77 -6.40
C THR A 166 43.93 -8.69 -6.87
N PRO A 167 44.85 -8.99 -7.80
CA PRO A 167 45.74 -7.99 -8.42
C PRO A 167 44.98 -6.89 -9.20
N ARG A 168 43.65 -7.01 -9.33
CA ARG A 168 42.71 -6.05 -9.96
C ARG A 168 41.71 -5.49 -8.94
N GLY A 169 42.07 -5.47 -7.65
CA GLY A 169 41.24 -4.95 -6.56
C GLY A 169 40.86 -3.50 -6.81
N LYS A 170 39.67 -3.31 -7.37
CA LYS A 170 39.01 -2.02 -7.52
C LYS A 170 37.71 -2.06 -6.76
N SER A 171 37.30 -0.93 -6.21
CA SER A 171 36.01 -0.81 -5.57
C SER A 171 35.32 0.49 -5.95
N LEU A 172 34.00 0.39 -6.11
CA LEU A 172 33.12 1.48 -6.46
C LEU A 172 32.65 2.20 -5.19
N MET A 173 32.73 3.52 -5.20
CA MET A 173 32.13 4.38 -4.19
C MET A 173 31.17 5.33 -4.89
N LEU A 174 29.91 5.36 -4.44
CA LEU A 174 28.89 6.27 -4.94
C LEU A 174 28.45 7.21 -3.81
N ILE A 175 28.51 8.52 -4.04
CA ILE A 175 28.10 9.52 -3.06
C ILE A 175 26.89 10.28 -3.59
N VAL A 176 25.84 10.34 -2.77
CA VAL A 176 24.64 11.14 -3.04
C VAL A 176 24.64 12.36 -2.12
N GLY A 177 24.83 13.55 -2.69
CA GLY A 177 24.79 14.83 -1.97
C GLY A 177 23.42 15.48 -1.97
N GLY A 178 23.38 16.75 -1.55
CA GLY A 178 22.21 17.63 -1.66
C GLY A 178 21.31 17.69 -0.42
N THR A 179 20.45 18.71 -0.39
CA THR A 179 19.60 19.06 0.78
C THR A 179 18.11 18.78 0.58
N ILE A 180 17.65 18.41 -0.62
CA ILE A 180 16.22 18.46 -0.96
C ILE A 180 15.85 17.29 -1.86
N ARG A 181 14.68 16.69 -1.58
CA ARG A 181 14.13 15.49 -2.23
C ARG A 181 13.92 15.56 -3.75
N GLU A 182 14.23 16.69 -4.38
CA GLU A 182 13.97 16.95 -5.80
C GLU A 182 15.25 16.91 -6.64
N GLU A 183 16.42 17.07 -6.02
CA GLU A 183 17.72 17.08 -6.70
C GLU A 183 18.75 16.27 -5.90
N TYR A 184 19.25 15.20 -6.52
CA TYR A 184 20.24 14.33 -5.92
C TYR A 184 21.56 14.42 -6.70
N PRO A 185 22.43 15.42 -6.41
CA PRO A 185 23.75 15.49 -7.00
C PRO A 185 24.54 14.24 -6.62
N THR A 186 24.94 13.46 -7.62
CA THR A 186 25.53 12.14 -7.43
C THR A 186 26.86 12.06 -8.16
N ALA A 187 27.86 11.47 -7.52
CA ALA A 187 29.15 11.18 -8.13
C ALA A 187 29.55 9.73 -7.85
N ALA A 188 30.24 9.13 -8.81
CA ALA A 188 30.78 7.78 -8.70
C ALA A 188 32.31 7.80 -8.83
N TYR A 189 32.97 6.94 -8.06
CA TYR A 189 34.41 6.85 -7.98
C TYR A 189 34.85 5.39 -7.98
N VAL A 190 35.71 5.00 -8.92
CA VAL A 190 36.34 3.68 -8.95
C VAL A 190 37.78 3.84 -8.45
N PHE A 191 38.05 3.28 -7.27
CA PHE A 191 39.36 3.30 -6.65
C PHE A 191 40.10 2.00 -6.89
N SER A 192 41.42 2.08 -6.99
CA SER A 192 42.36 0.98 -7.14
C SER A 192 43.50 1.09 -6.12
N ALA A 193 44.31 0.05 -5.96
CA ALA A 193 45.48 0.09 -5.08
C ALA A 193 46.48 1.20 -5.48
N GLU A 194 46.64 1.46 -6.79
CA GLU A 194 47.53 2.50 -7.33
C GLU A 194 47.12 3.91 -6.89
N ASP A 195 45.82 4.17 -6.72
CA ASP A 195 45.33 5.47 -6.24
C ASP A 195 45.90 5.79 -4.85
N PHE A 196 45.92 4.79 -3.96
CA PHE A 196 46.41 4.96 -2.60
C PHE A 196 47.94 4.97 -2.50
N GLU A 197 48.64 4.35 -3.45
CA GLU A 197 50.08 4.57 -3.59
C GLU A 197 50.41 6.03 -3.94
N ARG A 198 49.62 6.66 -4.83
CA ARG A 198 49.76 8.09 -5.15
C ARG A 198 49.42 9.00 -3.97
N VAL A 199 48.40 8.65 -3.18
CA VAL A 199 48.09 9.35 -1.91
C VAL A 199 49.31 9.33 -0.99
N ARG A 200 49.94 8.16 -0.80
CA ARG A 200 51.17 8.02 0.01
C ARG A 200 52.37 8.78 -0.57
N ALA A 201 52.45 8.91 -1.90
CA ALA A 201 53.55 9.56 -2.60
C ALA A 201 53.48 11.10 -2.64
N GLY A 202 52.48 11.73 -2.02
CA GLY A 202 52.45 13.20 -1.83
C GLY A 202 51.23 13.93 -2.39
N GLY A 203 50.24 13.21 -2.94
CA GLY A 203 48.92 13.77 -3.25
C GLY A 203 48.20 13.08 -4.41
N LEU A 204 46.89 12.87 -4.24
CA LEU A 204 46.00 12.38 -5.29
C LEU A 204 45.05 13.51 -5.72
N THR A 205 45.20 13.96 -6.96
CA THR A 205 44.24 14.89 -7.60
C THR A 205 43.33 14.07 -8.50
N ARG A 206 42.01 14.18 -8.30
CA ARG A 206 40.99 13.52 -9.13
C ARG A 206 40.00 14.53 -9.68
N SER A 207 39.69 14.41 -10.96
CA SER A 207 38.54 15.06 -11.57
C SER A 207 37.27 14.29 -11.23
N CYS A 208 36.18 14.97 -10.94
CA CYS A 208 34.87 14.38 -10.65
C CYS A 208 33.80 14.90 -11.62
N SER A 209 32.91 14.01 -12.05
CA SER A 209 31.67 14.36 -12.73
C SER A 209 30.51 14.27 -11.74
N ILE A 210 29.70 15.32 -11.63
CA ILE A 210 28.52 15.36 -10.77
C ILE A 210 27.29 15.38 -11.66
N ASN A 211 26.46 14.35 -11.54
CA ASN A 211 25.20 14.27 -12.25
C ASN A 211 24.06 14.64 -11.30
N VAL A 212 23.17 15.55 -11.71
CA VAL A 212 21.98 15.91 -10.93
C VAL A 212 20.79 15.19 -11.51
N SER A 213 20.36 14.13 -10.83
CA SER A 213 19.13 13.42 -11.18
C SER A 213 17.92 14.12 -10.57
N HIS A 214 16.89 14.36 -11.38
CA HIS A 214 15.57 14.83 -10.94
C HIS A 214 14.61 13.65 -10.78
N GLU A 215 13.77 13.67 -9.75
CA GLU A 215 12.65 12.74 -9.65
C GLU A 215 11.67 12.97 -10.81
N LEU A 216 11.34 11.90 -11.56
CA LEU A 216 10.33 11.94 -12.63
C LEU A 216 8.95 12.23 -12.04
N ARG A 217 8.60 13.52 -11.90
CA ARG A 217 7.23 13.94 -11.58
C ARG A 217 6.37 13.88 -12.83
N SER A 218 5.32 13.04 -12.82
CA SER A 218 4.01 13.28 -13.47
C SER A 218 3.14 12.03 -13.68
N ILE A 219 3.64 10.81 -13.43
CA ILE A 219 2.86 9.61 -13.71
C ILE A 219 2.01 9.21 -12.49
N ARG A 220 0.67 9.28 -12.63
CA ARG A 220 -0.30 8.71 -11.68
C ARG A 220 -0.86 7.40 -12.21
N ASP A 221 -0.15 6.31 -11.96
CA ASP A 221 -0.43 4.99 -12.51
C ASP A 221 -0.63 3.88 -11.48
N VAL A 222 -0.55 4.21 -10.18
CA VAL A 222 -0.69 3.24 -9.08
C VAL A 222 -2.07 3.35 -8.41
N GLY A 223 -2.78 2.23 -8.32
CA GLY A 223 -3.95 2.07 -7.45
C GLY A 223 -3.55 1.35 -6.16
N LEU A 224 -3.82 1.97 -5.02
CA LEU A 224 -3.58 1.36 -3.71
C LEU A 224 -4.89 0.91 -3.08
N ALA A 225 -4.94 -0.35 -2.64
CA ALA A 225 -6.08 -0.93 -1.96
C ALA A 225 -5.72 -1.29 -0.50
N LEU A 226 -6.48 -0.78 0.46
CA LEU A 226 -6.27 -1.00 1.90
C LEU A 226 -7.47 -1.73 2.50
N SER A 227 -7.26 -2.99 2.84
CA SER A 227 -8.31 -3.86 3.37
C SER A 227 -8.79 -3.49 4.78
N GLY A 228 -9.95 -4.06 5.16
CA GLY A 228 -10.51 -3.95 6.51
C GLY A 228 -9.82 -4.82 7.56
N GLY A 229 -10.06 -4.50 8.85
CA GLY A 229 -9.50 -5.25 9.98
C GLY A 229 -9.28 -4.44 11.26
N GLY A 230 -9.99 -3.32 11.47
CA GLY A 230 -9.90 -2.51 12.70
C GLY A 230 -8.52 -1.89 12.96
N SER A 231 -8.15 -1.79 14.22
CA SER A 231 -6.87 -1.30 14.75
C SER A 231 -5.67 -2.06 14.17
N ARG A 232 -5.77 -3.39 14.04
CA ARG A 232 -4.77 -4.23 13.36
C ARG A 232 -4.49 -3.75 11.94
N ALA A 233 -5.53 -3.51 11.16
CA ALA A 233 -5.39 -3.04 9.79
C ALA A 233 -4.74 -1.66 9.74
N ILE A 234 -5.11 -0.74 10.64
CA ILE A 234 -4.47 0.58 10.72
C ILE A 234 -2.96 0.44 11.00
N ALA A 235 -2.56 -0.38 11.97
CA ALA A 235 -1.15 -0.59 12.31
C ALA A 235 -0.35 -1.25 11.16
N PHE A 236 -0.89 -2.31 10.56
CA PHE A 236 -0.25 -2.98 9.43
C PHE A 236 -0.11 -2.05 8.21
N HIS A 237 -1.19 -1.35 7.85
CA HIS A 237 -1.20 -0.41 6.72
C HIS A 237 -0.31 0.81 6.96
N LEU A 238 -0.09 1.24 8.22
CA LEU A 238 0.91 2.26 8.53
C LEU A 238 2.30 1.82 8.05
N GLY A 239 2.65 0.56 8.32
CA GLY A 239 3.86 -0.08 7.79
C GLY A 239 3.92 -0.10 6.27
N CYS A 240 2.83 -0.53 5.62
CA CYS A 240 2.76 -0.54 4.16
C CYS A 240 2.96 0.87 3.58
N LEU A 241 2.29 1.89 4.15
CA LEU A 241 2.43 3.28 3.73
C LEU A 241 3.84 3.82 3.98
N ARG A 242 4.51 3.43 5.07
CA ARG A 242 5.92 3.75 5.33
C ARG A 242 6.81 3.25 4.20
N ALA A 243 6.66 1.99 3.79
CA ALA A 243 7.43 1.42 2.69
C ALA A 243 7.13 2.09 1.35
N LEU A 244 5.85 2.38 1.06
CA LEU A 244 5.44 3.08 -0.16
C LEU A 244 5.95 4.52 -0.21
N TYR A 245 5.95 5.21 0.94
CA TYR A 245 6.49 6.56 1.06
C TYR A 245 7.99 6.57 0.81
N ASP A 246 8.71 5.65 1.44
CA ASP A 246 10.16 5.55 1.26
C ASP A 246 10.50 5.31 -0.20
N ARG A 247 9.77 4.44 -0.89
CA ARG A 247 9.99 4.17 -2.32
C ARG A 247 9.49 5.27 -3.28
N GLY A 248 8.94 6.38 -2.77
CA GLY A 248 8.35 7.43 -3.60
C GLY A 248 7.05 7.03 -4.33
N VAL A 249 6.51 5.84 -4.06
CA VAL A 249 5.32 5.28 -4.73
C VAL A 249 4.06 6.08 -4.39
N LEU A 250 4.00 6.69 -3.21
CA LEU A 250 2.83 7.49 -2.81
C LEU A 250 2.57 8.69 -3.74
N HIS A 251 3.60 9.24 -4.40
CA HIS A 251 3.44 10.34 -5.36
C HIS A 251 2.89 9.87 -6.72
N ARG A 252 2.91 8.56 -7.00
CA ARG A 252 2.35 7.95 -8.21
C ARG A 252 0.91 7.47 -8.04
N LEU A 253 0.31 7.71 -6.87
CA LEU A 253 -1.05 7.27 -6.61
C LEU A 253 -2.04 7.99 -7.53
N GLN A 254 -2.78 7.18 -8.29
CA GLN A 254 -4.00 7.60 -8.97
C GLN A 254 -5.16 7.61 -7.97
N VAL A 255 -5.27 6.55 -7.15
CA VAL A 255 -6.39 6.34 -6.24
C VAL A 255 -5.98 5.49 -5.03
N ILE A 256 -6.50 5.83 -3.85
CA ILE A 256 -6.57 4.95 -2.69
C ILE A 256 -8.00 4.44 -2.54
N SER A 257 -8.18 3.14 -2.58
CA SER A 257 -9.42 2.46 -2.26
C SER A 257 -9.28 1.75 -0.92
N ALA A 258 -10.24 1.93 -0.01
CA ALA A 258 -10.10 1.43 1.33
C ALA A 258 -11.41 0.89 1.92
N VAL A 259 -11.27 0.04 2.93
CA VAL A 259 -12.38 -0.63 3.63
C VAL A 259 -12.15 -0.56 5.14
N SER A 260 -13.18 -0.24 5.92
CA SER A 260 -13.20 -0.36 7.38
C SER A 260 -12.01 0.32 8.07
N GLY A 261 -11.18 -0.41 8.84
CA GLY A 261 -9.93 0.11 9.42
C GLY A 261 -8.97 0.72 8.38
N GLY A 262 -8.89 0.15 7.18
CA GLY A 262 -8.18 0.75 6.04
C GLY A 262 -8.73 2.12 5.65
N SER A 263 -10.06 2.32 5.73
CA SER A 263 -10.70 3.62 5.45
C SER A 263 -10.31 4.69 6.47
N VAL A 264 -10.08 4.32 7.73
CA VAL A 264 -9.62 5.25 8.76
C VAL A 264 -8.24 5.80 8.39
N ILE A 265 -7.26 4.93 8.15
CA ILE A 265 -5.89 5.36 7.83
C ILE A 265 -5.79 6.03 6.45
N ALA A 266 -6.56 5.56 5.45
CA ALA A 266 -6.64 6.21 4.14
C ALA A 266 -7.14 7.65 4.27
N ALA A 267 -8.20 7.88 5.05
CA ALA A 267 -8.73 9.21 5.31
C ALA A 267 -7.74 10.09 6.08
N MET A 268 -7.08 9.56 7.12
CA MET A 268 -6.04 10.28 7.86
C MET A 268 -4.88 10.70 6.94
N TYR A 269 -4.46 9.83 6.03
CA TYR A 269 -3.39 10.15 5.09
C TYR A 269 -3.83 11.20 4.06
N ALA A 270 -4.95 10.95 3.38
CA ALA A 270 -5.40 11.77 2.27
C ALA A 270 -5.80 13.20 2.67
N TYR A 271 -6.41 13.38 3.84
CA TYR A 271 -6.94 14.68 4.27
C TYR A 271 -6.08 15.39 5.34
N SER A 272 -4.86 14.90 5.60
CA SER A 272 -3.88 15.60 6.44
C SER A 272 -3.01 16.56 5.59
N GLN A 273 -2.72 17.74 6.14
CA GLN A 273 -1.92 18.79 5.47
C GLN A 273 -0.45 18.85 5.96
N GLY A 274 -0.04 17.90 6.82
CA GLY A 274 1.29 17.86 7.42
C GLY A 274 2.29 16.96 6.68
N SER A 275 3.52 16.87 7.19
CA SER A 275 4.53 15.95 6.67
C SER A 275 4.10 14.47 6.84
N PHE A 276 4.76 13.54 6.15
CA PHE A 276 4.48 12.12 6.37
C PHE A 276 4.78 11.71 7.82
N ALA A 277 5.80 12.31 8.44
CA ALA A 277 6.13 12.09 9.85
C ALA A 277 5.02 12.59 10.80
N ASP A 278 4.34 13.69 10.48
CA ASP A 278 3.18 14.16 11.25
C ASP A 278 2.01 13.18 11.14
N PHE A 279 1.75 12.70 9.93
CA PHE A 279 0.76 11.66 9.68
C PHE A 279 1.07 10.39 10.49
N ASP A 280 2.31 9.89 10.40
CA ASP A 280 2.77 8.70 11.12
C ASP A 280 2.54 8.81 12.63
N ARG A 281 3.02 9.91 13.24
CA ARG A 281 2.81 10.21 14.66
C ARG A 281 1.33 10.26 15.03
N SER A 282 0.49 10.86 14.18
CA SER A 282 -0.95 10.95 14.43
C SER A 282 -1.63 9.57 14.43
N VAL A 283 -1.21 8.67 13.55
CA VAL A 283 -1.72 7.28 13.50
C VAL A 283 -1.27 6.50 14.73
N VAL A 284 0.01 6.58 15.11
CA VAL A 284 0.52 5.92 16.32
C VAL A 284 -0.20 6.45 17.56
N ALA A 285 -0.43 7.76 17.67
CA ALA A 285 -1.18 8.35 18.77
C ALA A 285 -2.63 7.86 18.84
N LEU A 286 -3.30 7.73 17.68
CA LEU A 286 -4.63 7.15 17.57
C LEU A 286 -4.64 5.70 18.07
N LEU A 287 -3.69 4.87 17.62
CA LEU A 287 -3.61 3.45 18.00
C LEU A 287 -3.33 3.26 19.49
N ARG A 288 -2.40 4.04 20.08
CA ARG A 288 -2.08 3.98 21.51
C ARG A 288 -3.25 4.41 22.39
N ARG A 289 -4.00 5.43 21.96
CA ARG A 289 -5.18 5.90 22.69
C ARG A 289 -6.37 4.96 22.54
N GLY A 290 -6.54 4.39 21.34
CA GLY A 290 -7.76 3.74 20.90
C GLY A 290 -8.95 4.71 20.83
N ILE A 291 -10.07 4.25 20.26
CA ILE A 291 -11.31 5.04 20.18
C ILE A 291 -12.50 4.35 20.85
N GLN A 292 -12.37 3.06 21.23
CA GLN A 292 -13.40 2.32 21.97
C GLN A 292 -13.90 3.04 23.22
N ARG A 293 -13.00 3.58 24.05
CA ARG A 293 -13.40 4.28 25.29
C ARG A 293 -14.24 5.53 24.99
N ASP A 294 -13.91 6.27 23.94
CA ASP A 294 -14.66 7.46 23.54
C ASP A 294 -16.02 7.08 22.95
N ILE A 295 -16.11 5.99 22.19
CA ILE A 295 -17.37 5.44 21.67
C ILE A 295 -18.28 5.02 22.83
N VAL A 296 -17.76 4.27 23.80
CA VAL A 296 -18.52 3.83 24.99
C VAL A 296 -19.01 5.03 25.79
N ARG A 297 -18.16 6.03 26.03
CA ARG A 297 -18.56 7.28 26.71
C ARG A 297 -19.66 8.03 25.96
N ARG A 298 -19.61 8.04 24.63
CA ARG A 298 -20.63 8.69 23.79
C ARG A 298 -21.97 7.95 23.84
N ILE A 299 -21.95 6.62 23.81
CA ILE A 299 -23.13 5.77 23.95
C ILE A 299 -23.76 5.94 25.34
N ALA A 300 -22.93 6.02 26.39
CA ALA A 300 -23.37 6.21 27.77
C ALA A 300 -23.94 7.61 28.05
N ASN A 301 -23.85 8.56 27.12
CA ASN A 301 -24.47 9.87 27.27
C ASN A 301 -26.01 9.73 27.32
N PRO A 302 -26.70 10.26 28.35
CA PRO A 302 -28.14 10.07 28.53
C PRO A 302 -28.99 10.46 27.30
N SER A 303 -28.64 11.54 26.60
CA SER A 303 -29.36 11.99 25.40
C SER A 303 -29.25 11.01 24.22
N VAL A 304 -28.07 10.39 24.06
CA VAL A 304 -27.80 9.39 23.02
C VAL A 304 -28.43 8.05 23.41
N ALA A 305 -28.28 7.64 24.68
CA ALA A 305 -28.87 6.42 25.22
C ALA A 305 -30.39 6.40 25.11
N VAL A 306 -31.07 7.51 25.45
CA VAL A 306 -32.53 7.65 25.29
C VAL A 306 -32.92 7.57 23.82
N ARG A 307 -32.16 8.18 22.90
CA ARG A 307 -32.42 8.10 21.45
C ARG A 307 -32.25 6.66 20.91
N MET A 308 -31.25 5.93 21.40
CA MET A 308 -31.01 4.53 21.04
C MET A 308 -32.11 3.61 21.60
N ALA A 309 -32.49 3.79 22.87
CA ALA A 309 -33.59 3.05 23.50
C ALA A 309 -34.93 3.32 22.80
N GLY A 310 -35.22 4.58 22.48
CA GLY A 310 -36.40 4.96 21.69
C GLY A 310 -36.39 4.35 20.29
N THR A 311 -35.21 4.25 19.65
CA THR A 311 -35.07 3.58 18.34
C THR A 311 -35.39 2.09 18.44
N ILE A 312 -34.88 1.39 19.46
CA ILE A 312 -35.17 -0.04 19.68
C ILE A 312 -36.67 -0.23 19.98
N ALA A 313 -37.25 0.59 20.86
CA ALA A 313 -38.63 0.48 21.29
C ALA A 313 -39.65 0.82 20.18
N LEU A 314 -39.37 1.81 19.33
CA LEU A 314 -40.28 2.22 18.26
C LEU A 314 -39.99 1.48 16.95
N ALA A 315 -38.76 1.58 16.44
CA ALA A 315 -38.41 0.99 15.14
C ALA A 315 -38.18 -0.52 15.21
N GLY A 316 -37.66 -1.05 16.32
CA GLY A 316 -37.52 -2.50 16.54
C GLY A 316 -38.87 -3.19 16.66
N SER A 317 -39.79 -2.66 17.48
CA SER A 317 -41.15 -3.19 17.63
C SER A 317 -41.96 -3.12 16.34
N ALA A 318 -41.86 -2.01 15.60
CA ALA A 318 -42.52 -1.87 14.30
C ALA A 318 -41.93 -2.81 13.23
N ALA A 319 -40.62 -3.10 13.28
CA ALA A 319 -39.99 -4.09 12.41
C ALA A 319 -40.46 -5.51 12.70
N VAL A 320 -40.52 -5.90 13.99
CA VAL A 320 -41.07 -7.20 14.41
C VAL A 320 -42.53 -7.34 14.01
N ALA A 321 -43.35 -6.30 14.22
CA ALA A 321 -44.75 -6.32 13.79
C ALA A 321 -44.88 -6.48 12.26
N ALA A 322 -44.03 -5.80 11.48
CA ALA A 322 -44.00 -5.95 10.02
C ALA A 322 -43.57 -7.35 9.58
N ASP A 323 -42.59 -7.96 10.25
CA ASP A 323 -42.14 -9.34 9.97
C ASP A 323 -43.18 -10.39 10.37
N VAL A 324 -43.87 -10.20 11.51
CA VAL A 324 -45.00 -11.04 11.94
C VAL A 324 -46.16 -10.93 10.96
N ALA A 325 -46.52 -9.72 10.53
CA ALA A 325 -47.54 -9.51 9.51
C ALA A 325 -47.16 -10.21 8.18
N ARG A 326 -45.90 -10.07 7.75
CA ARG A 326 -45.39 -10.75 6.55
C ARG A 326 -45.46 -12.27 6.68
N PHE A 327 -45.08 -12.82 7.85
CA PHE A 327 -45.13 -14.24 8.13
C PHE A 327 -46.58 -14.76 8.13
N LEU A 328 -47.50 -14.11 8.83
CA LEU A 328 -48.92 -14.48 8.88
C LEU A 328 -49.57 -14.42 7.49
N LEU A 329 -49.28 -13.38 6.71
CA LEU A 329 -49.77 -13.26 5.33
C LEU A 329 -49.18 -14.33 4.40
N ASN A 330 -47.91 -14.71 4.57
CA ASN A 330 -47.31 -15.82 3.82
C ASN A 330 -47.94 -17.18 4.18
N VAL A 331 -48.23 -17.43 5.46
CA VAL A 331 -48.91 -18.66 5.91
C VAL A 331 -50.36 -18.69 5.41
N ALA A 332 -51.09 -17.59 5.54
CA ALA A 332 -52.48 -17.48 5.10
C ALA A 332 -52.61 -17.64 3.58
N SER A 333 -51.77 -16.95 2.79
CA SER A 333 -51.74 -17.09 1.33
C SER A 333 -51.35 -18.49 0.87
N SER A 334 -50.46 -19.17 1.60
CA SER A 334 -50.09 -20.56 1.31
C SER A 334 -51.19 -21.57 1.67
N LYS A 335 -51.95 -21.35 2.76
CA LYS A 335 -53.06 -22.24 3.16
C LYS A 335 -54.33 -22.03 2.35
N LEU A 336 -54.58 -20.81 1.88
CA LEU A 336 -55.76 -20.45 1.10
C LEU A 336 -55.57 -20.64 -0.42
N GLY A 337 -54.38 -21.08 -0.87
CA GLY A 337 -54.07 -21.28 -2.30
C GLY A 337 -53.96 -19.98 -3.12
N LEU A 338 -53.99 -18.81 -2.46
CA LEU A 338 -53.95 -17.49 -3.10
C LEU A 338 -52.49 -17.09 -3.35
N ARG A 339 -51.90 -17.58 -4.45
CA ARG A 339 -50.54 -17.23 -4.89
C ARG A 339 -50.54 -16.37 -6.16
N SER A 340 -51.25 -15.24 -6.15
CA SER A 340 -51.11 -14.26 -7.23
C SER A 340 -49.75 -13.55 -7.12
N ARG A 341 -49.15 -13.21 -8.27
CA ARG A 341 -47.87 -12.46 -8.32
C ARG A 341 -47.97 -11.12 -7.60
N GLU A 342 -49.12 -10.46 -7.69
CA GLU A 342 -49.40 -9.18 -7.04
C GLU A 342 -49.43 -9.30 -5.51
N LEU A 343 -50.06 -10.35 -4.97
CA LEU A 343 -50.12 -10.58 -3.53
C LEU A 343 -48.74 -10.91 -2.96
N ILE A 344 -47.96 -11.74 -3.67
CA ILE A 344 -46.57 -12.06 -3.29
C ILE A 344 -45.70 -10.79 -3.31
N SER A 345 -45.89 -9.92 -4.31
CA SER A 345 -45.20 -8.63 -4.40
C SER A 345 -45.59 -7.70 -3.25
N PHE A 346 -46.89 -7.58 -2.96
CA PHE A 346 -47.42 -6.80 -1.84
C PHE A 346 -46.83 -7.24 -0.49
N ILE A 347 -46.86 -8.55 -0.20
CA ILE A 347 -46.32 -9.11 1.05
C ILE A 347 -44.80 -8.86 1.16
N LYS A 348 -44.04 -9.02 0.06
CA LYS A 348 -42.60 -8.71 0.02
C LYS A 348 -42.31 -7.22 0.24
N ASN A 349 -43.22 -6.33 -0.16
CA ASN A 349 -43.06 -4.89 -0.04
C ASN A 349 -43.44 -4.32 1.33
N ILE A 350 -43.95 -5.13 2.26
CA ILE A 350 -44.15 -4.71 3.66
C ILE A 350 -42.78 -4.48 4.29
N GLN A 351 -42.41 -3.21 4.51
CA GLN A 351 -41.14 -2.79 5.10
C GLN A 351 -41.35 -2.23 6.51
N PRO A 352 -40.33 -2.30 7.40
CA PRO A 352 -40.37 -1.62 8.68
C PRO A 352 -40.62 -0.11 8.47
N PRO A 353 -41.70 0.46 9.05
CA PRO A 353 -42.16 1.81 8.72
C PRO A 353 -41.28 2.91 9.32
N LEU A 354 -40.50 2.59 10.37
CA LEU A 354 -39.67 3.55 11.09
C LEU A 354 -38.17 3.31 10.82
N ARG A 355 -37.39 4.40 10.82
CA ARG A 355 -35.94 4.37 10.62
C ARG A 355 -35.21 4.10 11.93
N ARG A 356 -34.00 3.55 11.83
CA ARG A 356 -33.09 3.43 12.97
C ARG A 356 -32.32 4.74 13.19
N TRP A 357 -32.86 5.67 13.98
CA TRP A 357 -32.28 7.01 14.17
C TRP A 357 -31.08 7.11 15.14
N GLY A 358 -30.89 6.11 16.01
CA GLY A 358 -29.76 6.06 16.93
C GLY A 358 -29.19 4.65 17.00
N ASN A 359 -27.90 4.50 16.68
CA ASN A 359 -27.20 3.23 16.76
C ASN A 359 -25.72 3.46 17.15
N THR A 360 -24.97 2.39 17.49
CA THR A 360 -23.56 2.49 17.93
C THR A 360 -22.65 3.03 16.83
N THR A 361 -22.99 2.84 15.56
CA THR A 361 -22.28 3.39 14.39
C THR A 361 -22.41 4.92 14.30
N VAL A 362 -23.55 5.50 14.68
CA VAL A 362 -23.71 6.96 14.75
C VAL A 362 -22.85 7.55 15.89
N ALA A 363 -22.71 6.84 17.01
CA ALA A 363 -21.79 7.25 18.07
C ALA A 363 -20.33 7.15 17.60
N PHE A 364 -20.00 6.11 16.84
CA PHE A 364 -18.69 5.95 16.21
C PHE A 364 -18.37 7.07 15.21
N GLU A 365 -19.31 7.41 14.32
CA GLU A 365 -19.19 8.54 13.40
C GLU A 365 -18.89 9.85 14.13
N ALA A 366 -19.62 10.12 15.22
CA ALA A 366 -19.39 11.33 16.01
C ALA A 366 -17.98 11.37 16.61
N VAL A 367 -17.47 10.25 17.13
CA VAL A 367 -16.10 10.16 17.65
C VAL A 367 -15.07 10.39 16.56
N LEU A 368 -15.26 9.79 15.37
CA LEU A 368 -14.38 10.03 14.22
C LEU A 368 -14.36 11.51 13.84
N ARG A 369 -15.52 12.16 13.76
CA ARG A 369 -15.64 13.59 13.45
C ARG A 369 -14.98 14.47 14.52
N ASP A 370 -15.27 14.22 15.79
CA ASP A 370 -14.86 15.10 16.89
C ASP A 370 -13.39 14.91 17.30
N ARG A 371 -12.81 13.73 17.05
CA ARG A 371 -11.48 13.36 17.58
C ARG A 371 -10.44 12.97 16.54
N VAL A 372 -10.83 12.57 15.33
CA VAL A 372 -9.90 11.95 14.36
C VAL A 372 -9.83 12.73 13.05
N LEU A 373 -10.97 12.95 12.41
CA LEU A 373 -11.05 13.39 11.01
C LEU A 373 -11.63 14.81 10.84
N GLY A 374 -12.26 15.37 11.88
CA GLY A 374 -12.93 16.67 11.76
C GLY A 374 -14.19 16.61 10.89
N SER A 375 -14.74 17.80 10.62
CA SER A 375 -15.88 18.00 9.71
C SER A 375 -15.37 18.35 8.31
N ILE A 376 -14.71 17.38 7.67
CA ILE A 376 -14.13 17.52 6.34
C ILE A 376 -15.08 16.88 5.32
N PRO A 377 -15.51 17.59 4.24
CA PRO A 377 -16.24 16.97 3.14
C PRO A 377 -15.32 16.07 2.31
N ILE A 378 -15.84 14.99 1.76
CA ILE A 378 -15.04 14.04 0.94
C ILE A 378 -14.45 14.69 -0.32
N THR A 379 -15.03 15.78 -0.78
CA THR A 379 -14.57 16.60 -1.91
C THR A 379 -13.47 17.60 -1.54
N ALA A 380 -13.07 17.70 -0.27
CA ALA A 380 -12.00 18.60 0.17
C ALA A 380 -10.66 18.27 -0.52
N SER A 381 -9.75 19.24 -0.52
CA SER A 381 -8.38 19.07 -1.02
C SER A 381 -7.67 17.93 -0.30
N ARG A 382 -6.99 17.09 -1.08
CA ARG A 382 -6.27 15.90 -0.64
C ARG A 382 -4.78 16.06 -0.91
N ARG A 383 -3.96 15.34 -0.15
CA ARG A 383 -2.52 15.23 -0.37
C ARG A 383 -2.25 14.76 -1.80
N ASP A 384 -1.32 15.44 -2.49
CA ASP A 384 -0.92 15.16 -3.89
C ASP A 384 -2.10 15.01 -4.87
N ASP A 385 -3.29 15.49 -4.49
CA ASP A 385 -4.56 15.44 -5.23
C ASP A 385 -4.92 14.07 -5.86
N PHE A 386 -4.52 12.95 -5.26
CA PHE A 386 -4.97 11.61 -5.68
C PHE A 386 -6.45 11.37 -5.28
N GLU A 387 -7.09 10.37 -5.88
CA GLU A 387 -8.50 10.07 -5.61
C GLU A 387 -8.69 9.14 -4.42
N VAL A 388 -9.80 9.29 -3.68
CA VAL A 388 -10.12 8.45 -2.53
C VAL A 388 -11.44 7.75 -2.77
N VAL A 389 -11.49 6.44 -2.49
CA VAL A 389 -12.69 5.61 -2.53
C VAL A 389 -12.81 4.85 -1.21
N LEU A 390 -13.80 5.18 -0.40
CA LEU A 390 -14.12 4.46 0.83
C LEU A 390 -15.31 3.53 0.55
N ASN A 391 -15.08 2.23 0.64
CA ASN A 391 -16.06 1.23 0.23
C ASN A 391 -17.01 0.89 1.38
N ALA A 392 -18.30 0.87 1.07
CA ALA A 392 -19.40 0.38 1.89
C ALA A 392 -20.25 -0.61 1.08
N CYS A 393 -21.22 -1.24 1.72
CA CYS A 393 -22.16 -2.13 1.06
C CYS A 393 -23.59 -1.65 1.36
N GLU A 394 -24.41 -1.53 0.32
CA GLU A 394 -25.84 -1.30 0.50
C GLU A 394 -26.53 -2.66 0.69
N LEU A 395 -26.98 -2.92 1.92
CA LEU A 395 -27.43 -4.23 2.38
C LEU A 395 -28.70 -4.72 1.69
N ARG A 396 -29.62 -3.84 1.29
CA ARG A 396 -30.89 -4.26 0.69
C ARG A 396 -30.70 -4.80 -0.72
N SER A 397 -29.77 -4.20 -1.45
CA SER A 397 -29.46 -4.52 -2.84
C SER A 397 -28.26 -5.45 -3.00
N GLY A 398 -27.45 -5.62 -1.96
CA GLY A 398 -26.19 -6.36 -2.00
C GLY A 398 -25.17 -5.73 -2.95
N SER A 399 -25.27 -4.43 -3.20
CA SER A 399 -24.43 -3.71 -4.17
C SER A 399 -23.31 -2.93 -3.48
N ALA A 400 -22.19 -2.78 -4.18
CA ALA A 400 -21.13 -1.87 -3.75
C ALA A 400 -21.65 -0.44 -3.65
N PHE A 401 -21.49 0.16 -2.48
CA PHE A 401 -21.70 1.58 -2.27
C PHE A 401 -20.35 2.23 -2.04
N ARG A 402 -19.98 3.24 -2.82
CA ARG A 402 -18.65 3.85 -2.76
C ARG A 402 -18.79 5.30 -2.42
N PHE A 403 -18.06 5.73 -1.40
CA PHE A 403 -17.88 7.13 -1.10
C PHE A 403 -16.58 7.61 -1.75
N GLY A 404 -16.69 8.38 -2.82
CA GLY A 404 -15.55 8.83 -3.60
C GLY A 404 -15.34 10.34 -3.48
N SER A 405 -14.08 10.76 -3.62
CA SER A 405 -13.71 12.19 -3.76
C SER A 405 -14.37 12.83 -4.97
N ARG A 406 -14.56 12.08 -6.08
CA ARG A 406 -15.30 12.53 -7.27
C ARG A 406 -16.81 12.47 -7.07
N GLU A 407 -17.29 11.32 -6.64
CA GLU A 407 -18.70 11.01 -6.55
C GLU A 407 -18.95 9.97 -5.46
N SER A 408 -20.11 9.99 -4.81
CA SER A 408 -20.49 8.94 -3.85
C SER A 408 -21.78 8.28 -4.30
N GLY A 409 -21.91 6.96 -4.22
CA GLY A 409 -23.15 6.28 -4.61
C GLY A 409 -22.96 4.81 -4.98
N CYS A 410 -23.95 4.26 -5.67
CA CYS A 410 -23.92 2.90 -6.18
C CYS A 410 -24.52 2.83 -7.59
N TRP A 411 -24.10 1.85 -8.37
CA TRP A 411 -24.55 1.69 -9.75
C TRP A 411 -26.08 1.60 -9.90
N ARG A 412 -26.76 1.05 -8.87
CA ARG A 412 -28.20 0.80 -8.88
C ARG A 412 -29.05 2.05 -8.64
N TYR A 413 -28.55 3.00 -7.86
CA TYR A 413 -29.31 4.18 -7.45
C TYR A 413 -28.78 5.48 -8.04
N GLY A 414 -27.55 5.51 -8.54
CA GLY A 414 -26.90 6.72 -8.99
C GLY A 414 -25.91 7.27 -7.96
N VAL A 415 -25.59 8.55 -8.11
CA VAL A 415 -24.68 9.28 -7.23
C VAL A 415 -25.45 10.20 -6.29
N ILE A 416 -24.97 10.38 -5.07
CA ILE A 416 -25.49 11.32 -4.09
C ILE A 416 -25.40 12.73 -4.67
N ASP A 417 -26.53 13.43 -4.70
CA ASP A 417 -26.62 14.79 -5.22
C ASP A 417 -25.63 15.74 -4.50
N GLY A 418 -24.80 16.42 -5.28
CA GLY A 418 -23.79 17.37 -4.80
C GLY A 418 -22.62 16.78 -3.99
N ASN A 419 -22.56 15.45 -3.79
CA ASN A 419 -21.48 14.73 -3.09
C ASN A 419 -21.00 15.37 -1.77
N ARG A 420 -21.91 15.93 -0.95
CA ARG A 420 -21.58 16.67 0.28
C ARG A 420 -21.30 15.77 1.51
N VAL A 421 -20.88 14.54 1.27
CA VAL A 421 -20.66 13.54 2.33
C VAL A 421 -19.45 13.93 3.16
N GLN A 422 -19.54 13.79 4.48
CA GLN A 422 -18.41 13.99 5.40
C GLN A 422 -17.48 12.77 5.38
N VAL A 423 -16.16 12.98 5.43
CA VAL A 423 -15.18 11.88 5.46
C VAL A 423 -15.43 10.97 6.68
N ALA A 424 -15.67 11.54 7.86
CA ALA A 424 -16.00 10.77 9.06
C ALA A 424 -17.23 9.86 8.89
N HIS A 425 -18.23 10.33 8.14
CA HIS A 425 -19.42 9.56 7.83
C HIS A 425 -19.13 8.40 6.87
N ALA A 426 -18.42 8.68 5.78
CA ALA A 426 -18.00 7.65 4.82
C ALA A 426 -17.14 6.55 5.49
N VAL A 427 -16.22 6.93 6.37
CA VAL A 427 -15.42 5.99 7.17
C VAL A 427 -16.30 5.18 8.13
N ALA A 428 -17.24 5.82 8.83
CA ALA A 428 -18.16 5.13 9.74
C ALA A 428 -19.03 4.10 9.00
N ALA A 429 -19.59 4.46 7.86
CA ALA A 429 -20.35 3.55 6.99
C ALA A 429 -19.48 2.38 6.52
N SER A 430 -18.25 2.66 6.09
CA SER A 430 -17.27 1.68 5.62
C SER A 430 -16.81 0.69 6.70
N ALA A 431 -16.93 1.06 7.98
CA ALA A 431 -16.53 0.24 9.13
C ALA A 431 -17.70 -0.35 9.93
N ALA A 432 -18.94 -0.19 9.47
CA ALA A 432 -20.14 -0.69 10.12
C ALA A 432 -20.29 -2.22 9.97
N TYR A 433 -19.34 -2.97 10.55
CA TYR A 433 -19.21 -4.42 10.37
C TYR A 433 -20.40 -5.15 11.00
N PRO A 434 -21.18 -5.95 10.26
CA PRO A 434 -22.47 -6.48 10.74
C PRO A 434 -22.44 -7.21 12.07
N ALA A 435 -21.33 -7.86 12.44
CA ALA A 435 -21.21 -8.59 13.69
C ALA A 435 -20.95 -7.68 14.91
N LEU A 436 -20.53 -6.43 14.69
CA LEU A 436 -20.12 -5.49 15.76
C LEU A 436 -20.93 -4.19 15.74
N LEU A 437 -21.17 -3.62 14.56
CA LEU A 437 -21.78 -2.33 14.35
C LEU A 437 -22.99 -2.46 13.41
N PRO A 438 -24.17 -1.95 13.80
CA PRO A 438 -25.36 -2.00 12.96
C PRO A 438 -25.21 -1.07 11.74
N ALA A 439 -25.83 -1.47 10.63
CA ALA A 439 -25.88 -0.64 9.44
C ALA A 439 -26.51 0.74 9.70
N LEU A 440 -25.99 1.75 9.02
CA LEU A 440 -26.60 3.08 8.95
C LEU A 440 -27.87 3.01 8.09
N ASP A 441 -28.92 3.72 8.51
CA ASP A 441 -30.24 3.66 7.91
C ASP A 441 -30.71 5.07 7.55
N GLU A 442 -30.54 5.42 6.27
CA GLU A 442 -30.53 6.81 5.84
C GLU A 442 -31.36 7.00 4.58
N VAL A 443 -31.71 8.25 4.32
CA VAL A 443 -32.35 8.65 3.07
C VAL A 443 -31.51 9.74 2.43
N ALA A 444 -31.17 9.51 1.16
CA ALA A 444 -30.41 10.43 0.34
C ALA A 444 -31.09 10.63 -1.00
N THR A 445 -30.86 11.80 -1.59
CA THR A 445 -31.24 12.12 -2.96
C THR A 445 -30.13 11.63 -3.89
N PHE A 446 -30.48 10.74 -4.80
CA PHE A 446 -29.59 10.23 -5.82
C PHE A 446 -29.92 10.82 -7.17
N THR A 447 -28.89 11.03 -7.99
CA THR A 447 -28.98 11.43 -9.39
C THR A 447 -28.51 10.26 -10.25
N GLU A 448 -29.38 9.73 -11.09
CA GLU A 448 -29.06 8.68 -12.06
C GLU A 448 -28.28 9.24 -13.26
N ARG A 449 -27.71 8.36 -14.10
CA ARG A 449 -27.01 8.77 -15.33
C ARG A 449 -27.91 9.50 -16.33
N SER A 450 -29.21 9.22 -16.27
CA SER A 450 -30.24 9.94 -17.04
C SER A 450 -30.47 11.38 -16.56
N GLY A 451 -29.90 11.76 -15.42
CA GLY A 451 -30.16 13.04 -14.74
C GLY A 451 -31.39 13.00 -13.83
N ALA A 452 -32.15 11.91 -13.80
CA ALA A 452 -33.32 11.76 -12.94
C ALA A 452 -32.90 11.74 -11.45
N LYS A 453 -33.62 12.51 -10.62
CA LYS A 453 -33.40 12.58 -9.17
C LYS A 453 -34.44 11.79 -8.41
N HIS A 454 -33.98 10.94 -7.50
CA HIS A 454 -34.86 10.11 -6.68
C HIS A 454 -34.38 10.10 -5.23
N GLU A 455 -35.31 10.28 -4.31
CA GLU A 455 -35.05 10.07 -2.89
C GLU A 455 -35.17 8.57 -2.56
N ARG A 456 -34.14 7.99 -1.93
CA ARG A 456 -34.09 6.56 -1.62
C ARG A 456 -33.56 6.32 -0.22
N ARG A 457 -34.17 5.34 0.46
CA ARG A 457 -33.68 4.79 1.73
C ARG A 457 -32.61 3.73 1.48
N VAL A 458 -31.43 3.91 2.05
CA VAL A 458 -30.27 3.01 1.95
C VAL A 458 -29.90 2.46 3.31
N LEU A 459 -29.51 1.18 3.34
CA LEU A 459 -28.91 0.56 4.52
C LEU A 459 -27.44 0.30 4.27
N LEU A 460 -26.57 1.10 4.87
CA LEU A 460 -25.13 1.08 4.62
C LEU A 460 -24.39 0.32 5.72
N THR A 461 -23.62 -0.69 5.31
CA THR A 461 -22.77 -1.51 6.18
C THR A 461 -21.33 -1.50 5.67
N ASP A 462 -20.42 -2.08 6.45
CA ASP A 462 -19.02 -2.28 6.10
C ASP A 462 -18.83 -2.81 4.67
N GLY A 463 -17.90 -2.16 3.95
CA GLY A 463 -17.62 -2.49 2.55
C GLY A 463 -17.09 -3.90 2.35
N GLY A 464 -16.53 -4.49 3.41
CA GLY A 464 -16.00 -5.84 3.39
C GLY A 464 -17.05 -6.88 2.99
N VAL A 465 -18.32 -6.65 3.34
CA VAL A 465 -19.45 -7.53 2.97
C VAL A 465 -19.51 -7.73 1.45
N TYR A 466 -19.12 -6.72 0.67
CA TYR A 466 -19.04 -6.80 -0.78
C TYR A 466 -17.61 -7.11 -1.27
N ASP A 467 -16.62 -6.36 -0.79
CA ASP A 467 -15.22 -6.46 -1.19
C ASP A 467 -14.30 -5.94 -0.08
N ASN A 468 -13.75 -6.84 0.74
CA ASN A 468 -12.85 -6.47 1.85
C ASN A 468 -11.48 -6.00 1.43
N LEU A 469 -11.05 -6.33 0.21
CA LEU A 469 -9.75 -5.87 -0.30
C LEU A 469 -9.85 -4.46 -0.88
N GLY A 470 -11.06 -4.02 -1.24
CA GLY A 470 -11.31 -2.71 -1.86
C GLY A 470 -10.79 -2.62 -3.30
N VAL A 471 -10.48 -3.74 -3.95
CA VAL A 471 -9.83 -3.78 -5.27
C VAL A 471 -10.82 -3.72 -6.42
N THR A 472 -12.10 -3.99 -6.18
CA THR A 472 -13.13 -4.06 -7.23
C THR A 472 -13.28 -2.77 -8.03
N CYS A 473 -12.92 -1.60 -7.50
CA CYS A 473 -12.92 -0.35 -8.26
C CYS A 473 -11.68 -0.17 -9.15
N LEU A 474 -10.61 -0.92 -8.89
CA LEU A 474 -9.31 -0.86 -9.58
C LEU A 474 -9.17 -1.92 -10.68
N GLU A 475 -10.06 -2.90 -10.73
CA GLU A 475 -9.94 -4.01 -11.67
C GLU A 475 -10.11 -3.56 -13.14
N PRO A 476 -9.26 -4.05 -14.05
CA PRO A 476 -9.34 -3.68 -15.47
C PRO A 476 -10.63 -4.21 -16.13
N GLY A 477 -11.03 -3.57 -17.22
CA GLY A 477 -12.03 -4.07 -18.19
C GLY A 477 -13.50 -4.00 -17.77
N SER A 478 -13.85 -3.13 -16.84
CA SER A 478 -15.26 -2.76 -16.60
C SER A 478 -15.48 -1.37 -17.16
N ALA A 479 -16.36 -1.20 -18.14
CA ALA A 479 -16.64 0.12 -18.70
C ALA A 479 -17.19 1.04 -17.58
N ASN A 480 -16.69 2.28 -17.52
CA ASN A 480 -17.21 3.36 -16.65
C ASN A 480 -18.70 3.64 -16.87
N GLU A 481 -19.29 3.05 -17.91
CA GLU A 481 -20.71 3.06 -18.24
C GLU A 481 -21.59 2.39 -17.18
N PHE A 482 -21.07 1.38 -16.46
CA PHE A 482 -21.89 0.53 -15.58
C PHE A 482 -21.64 0.71 -14.08
N SER A 483 -20.54 1.35 -13.67
CA SER A 483 -20.20 1.57 -12.26
C SER A 483 -19.59 2.94 -12.05
N TYR A 484 -19.89 3.52 -10.89
CA TYR A 484 -19.27 4.74 -10.37
C TYR A 484 -17.95 4.40 -9.66
N ASN A 485 -17.09 5.40 -9.48
CA ASN A 485 -15.77 5.30 -8.85
C ASN A 485 -14.93 4.16 -9.42
N ARG A 486 -14.67 4.19 -10.73
CA ARG A 486 -13.87 3.21 -11.44
C ARG A 486 -12.55 3.82 -11.91
N PHE A 487 -11.47 3.06 -11.74
CA PHE A 487 -10.10 3.46 -12.03
C PHE A 487 -9.39 2.33 -12.77
N THR A 488 -8.45 2.70 -13.64
CA THR A 488 -7.66 1.76 -14.45
C THR A 488 -6.18 2.07 -14.26
N PRO A 489 -5.64 1.85 -13.04
CA PRO A 489 -4.21 2.02 -12.80
C PRO A 489 -3.43 0.95 -13.57
N GLU A 490 -2.19 1.26 -13.95
CA GLU A 490 -1.29 0.27 -14.55
C GLU A 490 -0.75 -0.70 -13.50
N TYR A 491 -0.60 -0.22 -12.26
CA TYR A 491 -0.12 -0.98 -11.12
C TYR A 491 -1.16 -1.06 -10.01
N ILE A 492 -1.35 -2.23 -9.42
CA ILE A 492 -2.21 -2.40 -8.25
C ILE A 492 -1.37 -2.87 -7.07
N ILE A 493 -1.42 -2.13 -5.96
CA ILE A 493 -0.85 -2.54 -4.69
C ILE A 493 -2.00 -2.81 -3.74
N CYS A 494 -2.13 -4.05 -3.26
CA CYS A 494 -3.15 -4.46 -2.31
C CYS A 494 -2.49 -4.80 -0.98
N CYS A 495 -2.88 -4.10 0.09
CA CYS A 495 -2.46 -4.38 1.45
C CYS A 495 -3.60 -5.10 2.18
N ASP A 496 -3.38 -6.36 2.51
CA ASP A 496 -4.34 -7.24 3.18
C ASP A 496 -3.96 -7.47 4.65
N ALA A 497 -4.75 -6.95 5.57
CA ALA A 497 -4.58 -7.10 7.02
C ALA A 497 -5.35 -8.32 7.59
N GLY A 498 -5.75 -9.25 6.73
CA GLY A 498 -6.40 -10.51 7.10
C GLY A 498 -5.48 -11.46 7.87
N GLN A 499 -6.07 -12.26 8.77
CA GLN A 499 -5.35 -13.24 9.60
C GLN A 499 -5.08 -14.57 8.88
N GLY A 500 -5.78 -14.82 7.77
CA GLY A 500 -5.65 -16.02 6.95
C GLY A 500 -6.46 -17.23 7.39
N ILE A 501 -5.78 -18.37 7.55
CA ILE A 501 -6.43 -19.63 7.90
C ILE A 501 -6.92 -19.50 9.36
N PHE A 502 -8.18 -19.83 9.60
CA PHE A 502 -8.73 -19.85 10.96
C PHE A 502 -7.99 -20.90 11.78
N GLN A 503 -7.76 -20.60 13.05
CA GLN A 503 -7.36 -21.63 14.00
C GLN A 503 -8.54 -22.56 14.32
N ASP A 504 -8.21 -23.72 14.88
CA ASP A 504 -9.18 -24.75 15.30
C ASP A 504 -10.03 -24.33 16.52
N TYR A 505 -9.85 -23.11 17.05
CA TYR A 505 -10.55 -22.59 18.24
C TYR A 505 -11.04 -21.14 18.04
N PRO A 506 -12.12 -20.70 18.71
CA PRO A 506 -13.08 -21.50 19.48
C PRO A 506 -14.09 -22.27 18.61
N ILE A 507 -14.59 -23.39 19.15
CA ILE A 507 -15.67 -24.20 18.56
C ILE A 507 -16.97 -23.37 18.57
N PRO A 508 -17.59 -23.10 17.40
CA PRO A 508 -18.82 -22.34 17.33
C PRO A 508 -20.02 -23.19 17.77
N TYR A 509 -20.32 -23.19 19.07
CA TYR A 509 -21.39 -24.04 19.61
C TYR A 509 -22.79 -23.44 19.37
N LEU A 510 -23.01 -22.21 19.86
CA LEU A 510 -24.31 -21.53 19.78
C LEU A 510 -24.60 -21.04 18.36
N TRP A 511 -25.89 -20.90 18.02
CA TRP A 511 -26.33 -20.48 16.69
C TRP A 511 -25.65 -19.18 16.21
N GLY A 512 -25.52 -18.17 17.07
CA GLY A 512 -24.85 -16.92 16.73
C GLY A 512 -23.38 -17.11 16.37
N ALA A 513 -22.63 -17.88 17.17
CA ALA A 513 -21.23 -18.20 16.88
C ALA A 513 -21.08 -19.01 15.58
N ARG A 514 -22.02 -19.92 15.29
CA ARG A 514 -22.05 -20.67 14.01
C ARG A 514 -22.28 -19.76 12.82
N MET A 515 -23.22 -18.81 12.93
CA MET A 515 -23.50 -17.86 11.85
C MET A 515 -22.31 -16.94 11.58
N VAL A 516 -21.63 -16.46 12.63
CA VAL A 516 -20.40 -15.67 12.48
C VAL A 516 -19.32 -16.48 11.80
N ARG A 517 -19.02 -17.70 12.26
CA ARG A 517 -18.01 -18.57 11.63
C ARG A 517 -18.34 -18.95 10.19
N ALA A 518 -19.62 -19.19 9.87
CA ALA A 518 -20.06 -19.47 8.51
C ALA A 518 -19.86 -18.24 7.61
N PHE A 519 -20.26 -17.06 8.08
CA PHE A 519 -20.05 -15.80 7.38
C PHE A 519 -18.56 -15.57 7.12
N GLU A 520 -17.72 -15.63 8.16
CA GLU A 520 -16.27 -15.46 8.05
C GLU A 520 -15.63 -16.46 7.05
N SER A 521 -16.12 -17.70 7.00
CA SER A 521 -15.65 -18.71 6.06
C SER A 521 -15.97 -18.38 4.60
N VAL A 522 -17.21 -17.95 4.32
CA VAL A 522 -17.63 -17.51 2.98
C VAL A 522 -16.90 -16.23 2.58
N PHE A 523 -16.80 -15.29 3.51
CA PHE A 523 -16.10 -14.02 3.35
C PHE A 523 -14.64 -14.22 2.95
N ARG A 524 -13.91 -15.06 3.66
CA ARG A 524 -12.52 -15.42 3.31
C ARG A 524 -12.44 -16.10 1.95
N LYS A 525 -13.38 -17.00 1.62
CA LYS A 525 -13.37 -17.66 0.31
C LYS A 525 -13.53 -16.65 -0.83
N ALA A 526 -14.36 -15.62 -0.65
CA ALA A 526 -14.51 -14.53 -1.60
C ALA A 526 -13.24 -13.67 -1.73
N GLN A 527 -12.56 -13.38 -0.61
CA GLN A 527 -11.26 -12.70 -0.62
C GLN A 527 -10.21 -13.49 -1.41
N ASN A 528 -10.06 -14.79 -1.16
CA ASN A 528 -9.12 -15.66 -1.88
C ASN A 528 -9.43 -15.68 -3.39
N ALA A 529 -10.71 -15.72 -3.78
CA ALA A 529 -11.09 -15.64 -5.18
C ALA A 529 -10.68 -14.31 -5.82
N THR A 530 -10.76 -13.21 -5.06
CA THR A 530 -10.35 -11.87 -5.50
C THR A 530 -8.83 -11.78 -5.65
N GLN A 531 -8.05 -12.30 -4.69
CA GLN A 531 -6.59 -12.38 -4.79
C GLN A 531 -6.15 -13.16 -6.03
N ASN A 532 -6.73 -14.34 -6.27
CA ASN A 532 -6.44 -15.16 -7.46
C ASN A 532 -6.78 -14.42 -8.77
N ARG A 533 -7.85 -13.62 -8.78
CA ARG A 533 -8.24 -12.82 -9.94
C ARG A 533 -7.22 -11.73 -10.26
N LEU A 534 -6.63 -11.07 -9.25
CA LEU A 534 -5.58 -10.07 -9.45
C LEU A 534 -4.29 -10.68 -10.03
N HIS A 535 -3.89 -11.86 -9.53
CA HIS A 535 -2.79 -12.62 -10.16
C HIS A 535 -3.10 -12.98 -11.61
N SER A 536 -4.34 -13.36 -11.91
CA SER A 536 -4.78 -13.67 -13.28
C SER A 536 -4.74 -12.45 -14.20
N PHE A 537 -5.05 -11.25 -13.70
CA PHE A 537 -4.94 -10.01 -14.49
C PHE A 537 -3.50 -9.68 -14.87
N THR A 538 -2.57 -9.90 -13.94
CA THR A 538 -1.14 -9.71 -14.21
C THR A 538 -0.63 -10.74 -15.22
N ALA A 539 -0.99 -12.01 -15.05
CA ALA A 539 -0.62 -13.09 -15.98
C ALA A 539 -1.18 -12.92 -17.40
N ALA A 540 -2.27 -12.15 -17.54
CA ALA A 540 -2.90 -11.83 -18.82
C ALA A 540 -2.51 -10.45 -19.35
N ASP A 541 -1.46 -9.82 -18.80
CA ASP A 541 -0.95 -8.48 -19.18
C ASP A 541 -2.04 -7.38 -19.17
N ARG A 542 -3.05 -7.50 -18.29
CA ARG A 542 -4.14 -6.52 -18.14
C ARG A 542 -3.80 -5.38 -17.19
N ILE A 543 -2.78 -5.57 -16.36
CA ILE A 543 -2.10 -4.59 -15.51
C ILE A 543 -0.60 -4.86 -15.63
N LYS A 544 0.24 -3.83 -15.56
CA LYS A 544 1.71 -3.96 -15.67
C LYS A 544 2.31 -4.66 -14.47
N GLY A 545 1.75 -4.47 -13.28
CA GLY A 545 2.25 -5.10 -12.06
C GLY A 545 1.22 -5.18 -10.95
N PHE A 546 1.41 -6.16 -10.06
CA PHE A 546 0.57 -6.40 -8.91
C PHE A 546 1.42 -6.79 -7.69
N VAL A 547 1.17 -6.13 -6.56
CA VAL A 547 1.79 -6.43 -5.28
C VAL A 547 0.69 -6.73 -4.25
N LEU A 548 0.82 -7.85 -3.54
CA LEU A 548 -0.07 -8.24 -2.44
C LEU A 548 0.72 -8.31 -1.12
N ALA A 549 0.74 -7.21 -0.37
CA ALA A 549 1.32 -7.21 0.98
C ALA A 549 0.29 -7.75 1.97
N TYR A 550 0.48 -8.98 2.42
CA TYR A 550 -0.49 -9.71 3.20
C TYR A 550 0.03 -10.04 4.60
N LEU A 551 -0.67 -9.58 5.64
CA LEU A 551 -0.28 -9.80 7.04
C LEU A 551 -0.08 -11.29 7.34
N GLY A 552 -0.96 -12.14 6.83
CA GLY A 552 -0.90 -13.59 6.97
C GLY A 552 0.01 -14.31 5.97
N GLN A 553 0.90 -13.59 5.25
CA GLN A 553 1.86 -14.19 4.31
C GLN A 553 2.75 -15.23 5.04
N ILE A 554 3.02 -16.36 4.38
CA ILE A 554 3.92 -17.38 4.91
C ILE A 554 5.36 -16.87 4.78
N ASP A 555 6.12 -16.84 5.89
CA ASP A 555 7.40 -16.15 5.97
C ASP A 555 8.45 -16.73 4.99
N ASP A 556 8.54 -18.06 4.86
CA ASP A 556 9.43 -18.74 3.89
C ASP A 556 9.07 -18.47 2.41
N ARG A 557 7.91 -17.87 2.16
CA ARG A 557 7.44 -17.49 0.81
C ARG A 557 7.66 -16.02 0.52
N VAL A 558 8.20 -15.24 1.46
CA VAL A 558 8.55 -13.84 1.24
C VAL A 558 9.87 -13.78 0.45
N PRO A 559 9.87 -13.24 -0.77
CA PRO A 559 11.10 -13.13 -1.54
C PRO A 559 12.05 -12.13 -0.87
N CYS A 560 13.33 -12.46 -0.77
CA CYS A 560 14.35 -11.58 -0.19
C CYS A 560 13.97 -11.04 1.20
N ALA A 561 13.43 -11.91 2.06
CA ALA A 561 13.06 -11.55 3.42
C ALA A 561 14.25 -10.95 4.19
N PRO A 562 14.05 -9.84 4.94
CA PRO A 562 15.10 -9.29 5.78
C PRO A 562 15.45 -10.27 6.92
N CYS A 563 16.70 -10.23 7.39
CA CYS A 563 17.16 -11.11 8.47
C CYS A 563 16.39 -10.93 9.79
N ASP A 564 15.80 -9.75 10.01
CA ASP A 564 15.01 -9.39 11.17
C ASP A 564 13.50 -9.33 10.87
N LEU A 565 13.03 -10.13 9.90
CA LEU A 565 11.61 -10.25 9.55
C LEU A 565 10.78 -10.51 10.82
N VAL A 566 9.80 -9.65 11.08
CA VAL A 566 8.79 -9.91 12.11
C VAL A 566 7.93 -11.05 11.63
N MET A 567 7.96 -12.18 12.34
CA MET A 567 7.32 -13.42 11.91
C MET A 567 5.80 -13.28 11.94
N ARG A 568 5.12 -14.07 11.09
CA ARG A 568 3.68 -14.07 10.98
C ARG A 568 3.03 -14.33 12.34
N GLU A 569 3.54 -15.32 13.05
CA GLU A 569 3.05 -15.83 14.33
C GLU A 569 3.09 -14.76 15.43
N GLU A 570 3.96 -13.76 15.32
CA GLU A 570 4.08 -12.68 16.31
C GLU A 570 2.95 -11.65 16.23
N VAL A 571 2.21 -11.60 15.11
CA VAL A 571 1.28 -10.48 14.85
C VAL A 571 -0.08 -10.88 14.29
N PHE A 572 -0.21 -12.02 13.62
CA PHE A 572 -1.44 -12.35 12.90
C PHE A 572 -2.64 -12.56 13.83
N GLU A 573 -2.43 -12.90 15.09
CA GLU A 573 -3.49 -13.14 16.08
C GLU A 573 -4.11 -11.87 16.66
N TYR A 574 -3.51 -10.69 16.43
CA TYR A 574 -4.00 -9.44 17.01
C TYR A 574 -5.48 -9.22 16.67
N PRO A 575 -6.35 -8.87 17.64
CA PRO A 575 -7.79 -8.82 17.43
C PRO A 575 -8.23 -7.73 16.43
N THR A 576 -9.36 -7.96 15.79
CA THR A 576 -10.03 -6.96 14.95
C THR A 576 -10.92 -6.08 15.83
N ASP A 577 -10.39 -4.96 16.32
CA ASP A 577 -11.13 -4.05 17.20
C ASP A 577 -10.76 -2.57 16.99
N PHE A 578 -11.09 -1.68 17.92
CA PHE A 578 -10.64 -0.27 17.91
C PHE A 578 -10.11 0.15 19.29
N GLY A 579 -9.56 -0.82 20.02
CA GLY A 579 -8.99 -0.66 21.35
C GLY A 579 -7.66 0.09 21.34
N ALA A 580 -7.21 0.47 22.54
CA ALA A 580 -5.87 0.98 22.72
C ALA A 580 -4.87 -0.17 22.51
N MET A 581 -3.83 0.08 21.72
CA MET A 581 -2.77 -0.88 21.44
C MET A 581 -1.53 -0.62 22.29
N HIS A 582 -0.81 -1.68 22.67
CA HIS A 582 0.52 -1.54 23.25
C HIS A 582 1.52 -1.03 22.19
N ALA A 583 2.57 -0.32 22.61
CA ALA A 583 3.58 0.20 21.69
C ALA A 583 4.24 -0.94 20.87
N ASP A 584 4.61 -2.02 21.55
CA ASP A 584 5.25 -3.18 20.91
C ASP A 584 4.37 -3.83 19.84
N ASP A 585 3.04 -3.87 20.04
CA ASP A 585 2.12 -4.44 19.05
C ASP A 585 2.02 -3.54 17.81
N ILE A 586 1.98 -2.22 18.01
CA ILE A 586 2.00 -1.24 16.92
C ILE A 586 3.30 -1.39 16.13
N ASP A 587 4.43 -1.46 16.83
CA ASP A 587 5.75 -1.53 16.22
C ASP A 587 5.93 -2.83 15.44
N ARG A 588 5.51 -3.99 15.97
CA ARG A 588 5.58 -5.28 15.26
C ARG A 588 4.67 -5.31 14.03
N LEU A 589 3.40 -4.89 14.16
CA LEU A 589 2.45 -4.89 13.04
C LEU A 589 2.89 -3.94 11.93
N ALA A 590 3.31 -2.73 12.27
CA ALA A 590 3.81 -1.76 11.31
C ALA A 590 5.13 -2.23 10.68
N LYS A 591 6.07 -2.77 11.48
CA LYS A 591 7.34 -3.28 10.96
C LYS A 591 7.12 -4.43 9.98
N ARG A 592 6.23 -5.39 10.29
CA ARG A 592 5.89 -6.45 9.33
C ARG A 592 5.28 -5.89 8.05
N GLY A 593 4.32 -4.97 8.14
CA GLY A 593 3.73 -4.31 6.98
C GLY A 593 4.77 -3.63 6.09
N GLU A 594 5.72 -2.92 6.72
CA GLU A 594 6.82 -2.25 6.03
C GLU A 594 7.77 -3.24 5.35
N GLN A 595 8.18 -4.30 6.06
CA GLN A 595 9.09 -5.34 5.55
C GLN A 595 8.47 -6.09 4.36
N LEU A 596 7.21 -6.54 4.48
CA LEU A 596 6.51 -7.25 3.42
C LEU A 596 6.32 -6.36 2.19
N THR A 597 5.80 -5.14 2.37
CA THR A 597 5.58 -4.23 1.24
C THR A 597 6.89 -3.90 0.52
N ARG A 598 7.98 -3.62 1.24
CA ARG A 598 9.28 -3.34 0.64
C ARG A 598 9.82 -4.53 -0.16
N ALA A 599 9.84 -5.72 0.45
CA ALA A 599 10.37 -6.92 -0.18
C ALA A 599 9.58 -7.33 -1.43
N LEU A 600 8.25 -7.26 -1.36
CA LEU A 600 7.38 -7.64 -2.47
C LEU A 600 7.43 -6.65 -3.62
N ILE A 601 7.52 -5.34 -3.35
CA ILE A 601 7.71 -4.34 -4.42
C ILE A 601 9.06 -4.56 -5.10
N ALA A 602 10.15 -4.69 -4.33
CA ALA A 602 11.48 -4.89 -4.88
C ALA A 602 11.57 -6.15 -5.78
N TYR A 603 10.79 -7.18 -5.48
CA TYR A 603 10.78 -8.42 -6.26
C TYR A 603 9.82 -8.39 -7.46
N TYR A 604 8.56 -7.96 -7.27
CA TYR A 604 7.51 -8.08 -8.29
C TYR A 604 7.33 -6.84 -9.15
N CYS A 605 7.63 -5.66 -8.61
CA CYS A 605 7.49 -4.37 -9.30
C CYS A 605 8.68 -3.46 -8.96
N PRO A 606 9.94 -3.85 -9.27
CA PRO A 606 11.13 -3.06 -8.97
C PRO A 606 11.12 -1.67 -9.63
N GLU A 607 10.26 -1.45 -10.62
CA GLU A 607 9.95 -0.19 -11.29
C GLU A 607 9.03 0.77 -10.52
N LEU A 608 8.46 0.32 -9.40
CA LEU A 608 7.85 1.16 -8.36
C LEU A 608 8.88 1.42 -7.27
#